data_AF-A0A0F0H737-F1
#
_entry.id   AF-A0A0F0H737-F1
#
_cell.length_a   1.000
_cell.length_b   1.000
_cell.length_c   1.000
_cell.angle_alpha   90.00
_cell.angle_beta   90.00
_cell.angle_gamma   90.00
#
_symmetry.space_group_name_H-M   'P 1'
#
loop_
_entity.id
_entity.type
_entity.pdbx_description
1 polymer ?
#
loop_
_entity_poly.entity_id
_entity_poly.type
_entity_poly.pdbx_seq_one_letter_code
_entity_poly.pdbx_strand_id
1 'polypeptide(L)'
;MANYEKFSRGRIRTVLLTVIGLLLALTLPAGAVAAAPPEKTVRVYWLRPHDVQYDQRYPDGIAKVVQEAQRYYERELGKTFKLNSPVVEVVTGDHNRSWYENTPNGGDRYWWAVFNMQQELLRKMNLRDPDRRWLNVGEISAEGPGAGGGGGNGWVILSGHDADGAAGINGPMNRWYGGMVHELGHAFGLPDSSFTDGTPMSASFYNYPNTHFNEQQKNAIRNGPYGGFLS
;
A
#
# COMPACT_ATOMS: atom_id res chain seq x y z
N MET A 1 66.40 62.45 7.63
CA MET A 1 65.45 63.54 7.99
C MET A 1 64.05 62.99 7.69
N ALA A 2 63.00 63.03 8.52
CA ALA A 2 62.75 63.36 9.94
C ALA A 2 61.25 63.04 10.22
N ASN A 3 60.71 62.60 11.38
CA ASN A 3 61.17 62.13 12.71
C ASN A 3 60.15 61.04 13.19
N TYR A 4 60.51 60.00 13.96
CA TYR A 4 60.62 59.93 15.44
C TYR A 4 59.37 60.34 16.25
N GLU A 5 58.69 59.35 16.87
CA GLU A 5 58.04 59.28 18.21
C GLU A 5 56.97 58.16 18.24
N LYS A 6 56.57 57.48 19.34
CA LYS A 6 57.26 57.03 20.58
C LYS A 6 56.30 56.07 21.35
N PHE A 7 56.80 54.97 21.94
CA PHE A 7 56.12 54.12 22.95
C PHE A 7 54.77 53.46 22.52
N SER A 8 54.27 52.37 23.12
CA SER A 8 54.56 51.70 24.40
C SER A 8 54.54 50.16 24.28
N ARG A 9 55.19 49.46 25.24
CA ARG A 9 55.28 47.99 25.28
C ARG A 9 54.12 47.36 26.07
N GLY A 10 53.17 46.74 25.37
CA GLY A 10 52.16 45.85 25.98
C GLY A 10 52.60 44.39 25.93
N ARG A 11 52.87 43.76 27.08
CA ARG A 11 53.07 42.30 27.17
C ARG A 11 51.71 41.60 27.14
N ILE A 12 51.39 40.89 26.08
CA ILE A 12 50.29 39.90 26.07
C ILE A 12 50.90 38.51 26.03
N ARG A 13 50.51 37.66 26.97
CA ARG A 13 50.95 36.26 27.05
C ARG A 13 50.19 35.45 26.02
N THR A 14 50.89 34.82 25.08
CA THR A 14 50.31 33.83 24.17
C THR A 14 49.85 32.61 24.97
N VAL A 15 48.54 32.45 25.14
CA VAL A 15 47.96 31.19 25.62
C VAL A 15 47.82 30.26 24.41
N LEU A 16 48.61 29.19 24.40
CA LEU A 16 48.54 28.16 23.38
C LEU A 16 47.32 27.26 23.66
N LEU A 17 46.22 27.53 22.98
CA LEU A 17 44.99 26.72 23.07
C LEU A 17 45.06 25.57 22.07
N THR A 18 45.51 24.41 22.52
CA THR A 18 45.56 23.18 21.74
C THR A 18 44.15 22.66 21.49
N VAL A 19 43.57 22.96 20.33
CA VAL A 19 42.31 22.35 19.89
C VAL A 19 42.60 20.94 19.38
N ILE A 20 42.43 19.95 20.26
CA ILE A 20 42.38 18.54 19.86
C ILE A 20 41.03 18.31 19.17
N GLY A 21 41.04 18.35 17.83
CA GLY A 21 39.89 17.95 17.03
C GLY A 21 39.65 16.45 17.15
N LEU A 22 38.77 16.04 18.05
CA LEU A 22 38.31 14.66 18.14
C LEU A 22 37.42 14.35 16.93
N LEU A 23 38.00 13.77 15.88
CA LEU A 23 37.24 13.26 14.74
C LEU A 23 36.43 12.03 15.20
N LEU A 24 35.17 12.26 15.60
CA LEU A 24 34.24 11.17 15.85
C LEU A 24 33.83 10.57 14.50
N ALA A 25 34.48 9.49 14.10
CA ALA A 25 34.08 8.71 12.94
C ALA A 25 32.72 8.06 13.23
N LEU A 26 31.63 8.73 12.85
CA LEU A 26 30.28 8.18 12.85
C LEU A 26 30.22 7.03 11.83
N THR A 27 30.50 5.82 12.29
CA THR A 27 30.15 4.59 11.58
C THR A 27 28.64 4.48 11.55
N LEU A 28 28.02 5.03 10.49
CA LEU A 28 26.63 4.74 10.18
C LEU A 28 26.51 3.21 10.05
N PRO A 29 25.56 2.56 10.76
CA PRO A 29 25.37 1.13 10.59
C PRO A 29 25.03 0.86 9.12
N ALA A 30 25.71 -0.12 8.52
CA ALA A 30 25.35 -0.62 7.20
C ALA A 30 23.86 -0.96 7.22
N GLY A 31 23.09 -0.35 6.30
CA GLY A 31 21.63 -0.41 6.35
C GLY A 31 21.16 -1.83 6.49
N ALA A 32 20.43 -2.12 7.58
CA ALA A 32 19.88 -3.44 7.81
C ALA A 32 19.00 -3.79 6.60
N VAL A 33 19.36 -4.85 5.88
CA VAL A 33 18.51 -5.38 4.80
C VAL A 33 17.17 -5.70 5.45
N ALA A 34 16.12 -4.99 5.04
CA ALA A 34 14.79 -5.17 5.60
C ALA A 34 14.43 -6.66 5.45
N ALA A 35 14.08 -7.29 6.57
CA ALA A 35 13.66 -8.69 6.55
C ALA A 35 12.45 -8.83 5.62
N ALA A 36 12.39 -9.93 4.87
CA ALA A 36 11.23 -10.21 4.03
C ALA A 36 9.95 -10.20 4.89
N PRO A 37 8.83 -9.63 4.39
CA PRO A 37 7.58 -9.60 5.15
C PRO A 37 7.17 -11.02 5.58
N PRO A 38 6.66 -11.23 6.81
CA PRO A 38 6.24 -12.55 7.27
C PRO A 38 5.30 -13.23 6.26
N GLU A 39 5.51 -14.53 6.00
CA GLU A 39 4.60 -15.29 5.15
C GLU A 39 3.20 -15.41 5.78
N LYS A 40 2.19 -15.67 4.95
CA LYS A 40 0.77 -15.78 5.30
C LYS A 40 0.17 -14.48 5.86
N THR A 41 0.67 -13.36 5.34
CA THR A 41 0.16 -12.00 5.62
C THR A 41 -0.38 -11.36 4.34
N VAL A 42 -1.16 -10.29 4.51
CA VAL A 42 -1.56 -9.38 3.45
C VAL A 42 -0.50 -8.28 3.30
N ARG A 43 0.07 -8.14 2.10
CA ARG A 43 0.86 -6.98 1.70
C ARG A 43 -0.07 -5.99 0.99
N VAL A 44 -0.06 -4.73 1.44
CA VAL A 44 -0.87 -3.67 0.85
C VAL A 44 0.06 -2.64 0.21
N TYR A 45 -0.27 -2.16 -0.97
CA TYR A 45 0.56 -1.24 -1.73
C TYR A 45 -0.24 0.00 -2.14
N TRP A 46 0.37 1.18 -2.01
CA TRP A 46 -0.06 2.35 -2.78
C TRP A 46 0.78 2.42 -4.05
N LEU A 47 0.13 2.30 -5.20
CA LEU A 47 0.76 2.19 -6.52
C LEU A 47 0.71 3.55 -7.21
N ARG A 48 1.77 4.33 -7.00
CA ARG A 48 1.85 5.75 -7.37
C ARG A 48 2.66 5.90 -8.65
N PRO A 49 2.09 6.37 -9.77
CA PRO A 49 2.86 6.74 -10.96
C PRO A 49 3.94 7.78 -10.66
N HIS A 50 5.02 7.80 -11.43
CA HIS A 50 6.22 8.61 -11.19
C HIS A 50 5.94 10.12 -11.06
N ASP A 51 5.03 10.66 -11.86
CA ASP A 51 4.63 12.07 -11.88
C ASP A 51 3.61 12.45 -10.80
N VAL A 52 3.00 11.47 -10.12
CA VAL A 52 2.02 11.71 -9.06
C VAL A 52 2.75 12.09 -7.76
N GLN A 53 2.46 13.28 -7.24
CA GLN A 53 3.06 13.77 -6.01
C GLN A 53 2.73 12.87 -4.81
N TYR A 54 3.62 12.83 -3.83
CA TYR A 54 3.36 12.11 -2.60
C TYR A 54 2.30 12.85 -1.79
N ASP A 55 1.27 12.14 -1.34
CA ASP A 55 0.20 12.66 -0.50
C ASP A 55 -0.14 11.58 0.53
N GLN A 56 0.03 11.91 1.82
CA GLN A 56 -0.13 10.99 2.94
C GLN A 56 -1.55 10.43 3.05
N ARG A 57 -2.56 11.12 2.47
CA ARG A 57 -3.96 10.69 2.53
C ARG A 57 -4.19 9.33 1.86
N TYR A 58 -3.44 8.98 0.82
CA TYR A 58 -3.56 7.67 0.16
C TYR A 58 -3.10 6.52 1.07
N PRO A 59 -1.84 6.44 1.54
CA PRO A 59 -1.42 5.34 2.40
C PRO A 59 -2.19 5.27 3.73
N ASP A 60 -2.56 6.42 4.33
CA ASP A 60 -3.40 6.45 5.54
C ASP A 60 -4.82 5.93 5.27
N GLY A 61 -5.41 6.35 4.15
CA GLY A 61 -6.74 5.96 3.70
C GLY A 61 -6.83 4.47 3.36
N ILE A 62 -5.92 3.98 2.52
CA ILE A 62 -5.79 2.57 2.12
C ILE A 62 -5.57 1.70 3.38
N ALA A 63 -4.67 2.11 4.29
CA ALA A 63 -4.47 1.40 5.56
C ALA A 63 -5.76 1.31 6.37
N LYS A 64 -6.53 2.40 6.47
CA LYS A 64 -7.81 2.43 7.20
C LYS A 64 -8.87 1.53 6.58
N VAL A 65 -8.97 1.52 5.25
CA VAL A 65 -9.92 0.69 4.49
C VAL A 65 -9.61 -0.80 4.65
N VAL A 66 -8.35 -1.21 4.46
CA VAL A 66 -7.95 -2.63 4.64
C VAL A 66 -8.03 -3.06 6.12
N GLN A 67 -7.73 -2.18 7.07
CA GLN A 67 -7.95 -2.46 8.50
C GLN A 67 -9.44 -2.60 8.86
N GLU A 68 -10.36 -1.89 8.19
CA GLU A 68 -11.79 -2.12 8.41
C GLU A 68 -12.24 -3.45 7.81
N ALA A 69 -11.72 -3.83 6.64
CA ALA A 69 -11.94 -5.18 6.12
C ALA A 69 -11.37 -6.25 7.07
N GLN A 70 -10.17 -6.05 7.64
CA GLN A 70 -9.62 -6.95 8.66
C GLN A 70 -10.56 -7.10 9.87
N ARG A 71 -11.14 -5.99 10.37
CA ARG A 71 -12.14 -6.02 11.44
C ARG A 71 -13.46 -6.69 11.02
N TYR A 72 -13.89 -6.51 9.78
CA TYR A 72 -15.09 -7.17 9.24
C TYR A 72 -14.93 -8.70 9.20
N TYR A 73 -13.81 -9.18 8.66
CA TYR A 73 -13.51 -10.62 8.61
C TYR A 73 -13.40 -11.23 10.01
N GLU A 74 -12.80 -10.51 10.98
CA GLU A 74 -12.77 -10.95 12.38
C GLU A 74 -14.18 -11.14 12.96
N ARG A 75 -15.08 -10.18 12.75
CA ARG A 75 -16.48 -10.25 13.22
C ARG A 75 -17.26 -11.40 12.58
N GLU A 76 -17.09 -11.60 11.27
CA GLU A 76 -17.84 -12.61 10.51
C GLU A 76 -17.32 -14.05 10.70
N LEU A 77 -16.01 -14.20 10.90
CA LEU A 77 -15.34 -15.51 10.89
C LEU A 77 -14.82 -15.96 12.26
N GLY A 78 -14.69 -15.05 13.23
CA GLY A 78 -14.00 -15.27 14.51
C GLY A 78 -12.48 -15.40 14.38
N LYS A 79 -11.95 -15.01 13.22
CA LYS A 79 -10.52 -14.99 12.83
C LYS A 79 -10.33 -14.02 11.67
N THR A 80 -9.13 -13.46 11.54
CA THR A 80 -8.81 -12.55 10.43
C THR A 80 -7.38 -12.72 9.93
N PHE A 81 -7.09 -12.10 8.78
CA PHE A 81 -5.77 -12.07 8.19
C PHE A 81 -4.85 -11.08 8.90
N LYS A 82 -3.54 -11.30 8.83
CA LYS A 82 -2.54 -10.36 9.39
C LYS A 82 -2.06 -9.38 8.32
N LEU A 83 -1.96 -8.11 8.70
CA LEU A 83 -1.32 -7.06 7.91
C LEU A 83 0.16 -6.95 8.28
N ASN A 84 0.97 -6.49 7.34
CA ASN A 84 2.39 -6.22 7.57
C ASN A 84 2.63 -4.88 8.29
N SER A 85 3.89 -4.61 8.60
CA SER A 85 4.37 -3.33 9.11
C SER A 85 5.50 -2.82 8.21
N PRO A 86 5.37 -1.65 7.54
CA PRO A 86 4.17 -0.80 7.51
C PRO A 86 2.95 -1.52 6.90
N VAL A 87 1.75 -1.03 7.19
CA VAL A 87 0.51 -1.60 6.64
C VAL A 87 0.48 -1.43 5.13
N VAL A 88 0.83 -0.23 4.64
CA VAL A 88 0.89 0.12 3.22
C VAL A 88 2.34 0.41 2.82
N GLU A 89 2.82 -0.31 1.80
CA GLU A 89 4.10 -0.07 1.14
C GLU A 89 3.88 0.89 -0.04
N VAL A 90 4.56 2.03 -0.06
CA VAL A 90 4.41 3.00 -1.17
C VAL A 90 5.37 2.64 -2.31
N VAL A 91 4.82 2.24 -3.45
CA VAL A 91 5.58 1.86 -4.64
C VAL A 91 5.47 2.96 -5.68
N THR A 92 6.61 3.51 -6.08
CA THR A 92 6.67 4.44 -7.21
C THR A 92 6.84 3.65 -8.50
N GLY A 93 5.91 3.85 -9.43
CA GLY A 93 5.92 3.24 -10.75
C GLY A 93 7.07 3.75 -11.63
N ASP A 94 7.45 2.98 -12.65
CA ASP A 94 8.50 3.35 -13.61
C ASP A 94 8.03 4.41 -14.62
N HIS A 95 6.71 4.56 -14.80
CA HIS A 95 6.10 5.43 -15.80
C HIS A 95 5.25 6.55 -15.18
N ASN A 96 4.90 7.54 -16.00
CA ASN A 96 3.95 8.60 -15.65
C ASN A 96 2.49 8.07 -15.72
N ARG A 97 1.56 8.71 -15.00
CA ARG A 97 0.13 8.34 -14.89
C ARG A 97 -0.49 8.04 -16.25
N SER A 98 -0.32 8.97 -17.19
CA SER A 98 -0.87 8.87 -18.56
C SER A 98 -0.45 7.59 -19.31
N TRP A 99 0.71 7.01 -18.99
CA TRP A 99 1.16 5.75 -19.59
C TRP A 99 0.29 4.57 -19.14
N TYR A 100 0.00 4.44 -17.84
CA TYR A 100 -0.86 3.35 -17.33
C TYR A 100 -2.31 3.45 -17.84
N GLU A 101 -2.80 4.67 -18.07
CA GLU A 101 -4.18 4.97 -18.49
C GLU A 101 -4.42 4.74 -19.99
N ASN A 102 -3.35 4.68 -20.80
CA ASN A 102 -3.42 4.67 -22.26
C ASN A 102 -2.57 3.57 -22.94
N THR A 103 -1.72 2.85 -22.22
CA THR A 103 -0.91 1.75 -22.80
C THR A 103 -1.66 0.43 -22.71
N PRO A 104 -2.01 -0.21 -23.84
CA PRO A 104 -2.76 -1.47 -23.82
C PRO A 104 -2.01 -2.62 -23.15
N ASN A 105 -2.68 -3.30 -22.24
CA ASN A 105 -2.22 -4.52 -21.60
C ASN A 105 -3.44 -5.40 -21.32
N GLY A 106 -3.54 -6.56 -21.97
CA GLY A 106 -4.78 -7.34 -22.05
C GLY A 106 -5.77 -6.82 -23.10
N GLY A 107 -6.88 -7.56 -23.27
CA GLY A 107 -7.86 -7.33 -24.34
C GLY A 107 -8.94 -6.28 -24.06
N ASP A 108 -9.08 -5.84 -22.81
CA ASP A 108 -10.07 -4.85 -22.38
C ASP A 108 -9.36 -3.66 -21.72
N ARG A 109 -9.78 -2.44 -22.08
CA ARG A 109 -9.28 -1.20 -21.48
C ARG A 109 -9.54 -1.11 -19.99
N TYR A 110 -10.58 -1.79 -19.50
CA TYR A 110 -10.91 -1.90 -18.08
C TYR A 110 -9.69 -2.26 -17.22
N TRP A 111 -8.83 -3.17 -17.71
CA TRP A 111 -7.72 -3.75 -16.96
C TRP A 111 -6.34 -3.14 -17.22
N TRP A 112 -6.20 -2.16 -18.13
CA TRP A 112 -4.87 -1.69 -18.57
C TRP A 112 -4.01 -1.15 -17.42
N ALA A 113 -4.55 -0.27 -16.58
CA ALA A 113 -3.82 0.27 -15.44
C ALA A 113 -3.43 -0.82 -14.43
N VAL A 114 -4.35 -1.76 -14.18
CA VAL A 114 -4.18 -2.90 -13.27
C VAL A 114 -3.06 -3.82 -13.74
N PHE A 115 -3.12 -4.35 -14.96
CA PHE A 115 -2.10 -5.29 -15.45
C PHE A 115 -0.72 -4.64 -15.62
N ASN A 116 -0.67 -3.37 -16.01
CA ASN A 116 0.59 -2.62 -16.09
C ASN A 116 1.25 -2.48 -14.70
N MET A 117 0.49 -2.04 -13.68
CA MET A 117 1.02 -1.91 -12.31
C MET A 117 1.30 -3.27 -11.65
N GLN A 118 0.51 -4.31 -11.94
CA GLN A 118 0.76 -5.67 -11.44
C GLN A 118 2.09 -6.21 -11.97
N GLN A 119 2.39 -6.04 -13.27
CA GLN A 119 3.67 -6.47 -13.84
C GLN A 119 4.86 -5.74 -13.22
N GLU A 120 4.73 -4.44 -12.94
CA GLU A 120 5.74 -3.70 -12.19
C GLU A 120 5.90 -4.22 -10.76
N LEU A 121 4.82 -4.50 -10.03
CA LEU A 121 4.87 -5.10 -8.69
C LEU A 121 5.57 -6.48 -8.71
N LEU A 122 5.17 -7.37 -9.62
CA LEU A 122 5.77 -8.70 -9.80
C LEU A 122 7.29 -8.58 -9.96
N ARG A 123 7.74 -7.64 -10.81
CA ARG A 123 9.15 -7.37 -11.09
C ARG A 123 9.90 -6.71 -9.91
N LYS A 124 9.34 -5.65 -9.31
CA LYS A 124 9.98 -4.84 -8.26
C LYS A 124 10.05 -5.57 -6.91
N MET A 125 9.02 -6.35 -6.58
CA MET A 125 8.85 -7.00 -5.28
C MET A 125 9.11 -8.52 -5.29
N ASN A 126 9.53 -9.08 -6.44
CA ASN A 126 9.74 -10.52 -6.63
C ASN A 126 8.53 -11.37 -6.18
N LEU A 127 7.34 -10.93 -6.61
CA LEU A 127 6.05 -11.57 -6.34
C LEU A 127 5.70 -12.58 -7.44
N ARG A 128 4.62 -13.35 -7.22
CA ARG A 128 4.09 -14.32 -8.18
C ARG A 128 2.59 -14.09 -8.40
N ASP A 129 2.06 -14.64 -9.49
CA ASP A 129 0.63 -14.69 -9.72
C ASP A 129 0.18 -16.13 -10.05
N PRO A 130 -0.51 -16.83 -9.13
CA PRO A 130 -0.76 -16.47 -7.73
C PRO A 130 0.52 -16.55 -6.87
N ASP A 131 0.60 -15.77 -5.79
CA ASP A 131 1.60 -15.95 -4.73
C ASP A 131 1.00 -16.70 -3.54
N ARG A 132 1.72 -17.70 -3.02
CA ARG A 132 1.30 -18.47 -1.84
C ARG A 132 1.94 -17.97 -0.54
N ARG A 133 2.90 -17.04 -0.64
CA ARG A 133 3.55 -16.41 0.52
C ARG A 133 2.72 -15.26 1.07
N TRP A 134 2.10 -14.48 0.18
CA TRP A 134 1.37 -13.26 0.51
C TRP A 134 0.11 -13.15 -0.33
N LEU A 135 -0.95 -12.59 0.26
CA LEU A 135 -2.08 -12.02 -0.46
C LEU A 135 -1.73 -10.55 -0.69
N ASN A 136 -1.96 -10.04 -1.90
CA ASN A 136 -1.48 -8.74 -2.34
C ASN A 136 -2.67 -7.81 -2.62
N VAL A 137 -2.70 -6.62 -2.01
CA VAL A 137 -3.71 -5.59 -2.24
C VAL A 137 -3.04 -4.34 -2.78
N GLY A 138 -3.45 -3.81 -3.92
CA GLY A 138 -2.89 -2.60 -4.51
C GLY A 138 -3.97 -1.60 -4.89
N GLU A 139 -3.78 -0.33 -4.56
CA GLU A 139 -4.63 0.76 -5.06
C GLU A 139 -3.78 1.75 -5.86
N ILE A 140 -4.18 2.02 -7.11
CA ILE A 140 -3.38 2.72 -8.12
C ILE A 140 -3.84 4.17 -8.25
N SER A 141 -2.96 5.16 -8.13
CA SER A 141 -3.31 6.56 -8.43
C SER A 141 -3.25 6.90 -9.93
N ALA A 142 -3.95 6.11 -10.76
CA ALA A 142 -4.14 6.28 -12.21
C ALA A 142 -5.46 5.61 -12.64
N GLU A 143 -6.21 6.26 -13.53
CA GLU A 143 -7.45 5.68 -14.07
C GLU A 143 -7.76 6.20 -15.49
N GLY A 144 -7.78 5.28 -16.46
CA GLY A 144 -8.19 5.60 -17.82
C GLY A 144 -9.72 5.62 -17.96
N PRO A 145 -10.28 6.26 -19.01
CA PRO A 145 -11.71 6.17 -19.31
C PRO A 145 -12.19 4.71 -19.41
N GLY A 146 -13.13 4.32 -18.55
CA GLY A 146 -13.66 2.96 -18.47
C GLY A 146 -12.75 1.93 -17.78
N ALA A 147 -11.67 2.37 -17.12
CA ALA A 147 -10.85 1.51 -16.27
C ALA A 147 -11.58 1.16 -14.95
N GLY A 148 -11.10 0.10 -14.30
CA GLY A 148 -11.53 -0.29 -12.97
C GLY A 148 -10.50 -1.25 -12.36
N GLY A 149 -10.96 -2.19 -11.55
CA GLY A 149 -10.11 -3.22 -10.97
C GLY A 149 -10.92 -4.33 -10.31
N GLY A 150 -10.23 -5.19 -9.57
CA GLY A 150 -10.90 -6.25 -8.83
C GLY A 150 -9.94 -7.21 -8.14
N GLY A 151 -10.50 -8.24 -7.51
CA GLY A 151 -9.80 -9.30 -6.80
C GLY A 151 -9.92 -10.70 -7.41
N GLY A 152 -9.04 -11.58 -6.96
CA GLY A 152 -9.00 -12.99 -7.38
C GLY A 152 -7.64 -13.62 -7.08
N ASN A 153 -7.59 -14.93 -6.81
CA ASN A 153 -6.34 -15.71 -6.72
C ASN A 153 -5.26 -15.13 -5.78
N GLY A 154 -5.66 -14.52 -4.65
CA GLY A 154 -4.72 -13.87 -3.72
C GLY A 154 -4.25 -12.48 -4.12
N TRP A 155 -4.88 -11.85 -5.11
CA TRP A 155 -4.67 -10.47 -5.52
C TRP A 155 -5.94 -9.64 -5.37
N VAL A 156 -5.78 -8.36 -5.07
CA VAL A 156 -6.75 -7.27 -5.24
C VAL A 156 -5.96 -6.13 -5.87
N ILE A 157 -6.39 -5.60 -7.02
CA ILE A 157 -5.79 -4.39 -7.59
C ILE A 157 -6.90 -3.48 -8.12
N LEU A 158 -6.98 -2.27 -7.57
CA LEU A 158 -8.01 -1.27 -7.85
C LEU A 158 -7.42 0.02 -8.45
N SER A 159 -8.22 0.74 -9.23
CA SER A 159 -7.81 1.92 -9.99
C SER A 159 -7.95 3.23 -9.19
N GLY A 160 -7.67 4.36 -9.85
CA GLY A 160 -7.64 5.71 -9.27
C GLY A 160 -8.88 6.09 -8.47
N HIS A 161 -10.06 5.71 -8.93
CA HIS A 161 -11.33 6.05 -8.27
C HIS A 161 -11.46 5.40 -6.88
N ASP A 162 -10.93 4.20 -6.68
CA ASP A 162 -10.88 3.53 -5.38
C ASP A 162 -9.76 4.09 -4.49
N ALA A 163 -8.58 4.38 -5.06
CA ALA A 163 -7.47 5.02 -4.34
C ALA A 163 -7.84 6.42 -3.82
N ASP A 164 -8.48 7.24 -4.64
CA ASP A 164 -9.05 8.54 -4.28
C ASP A 164 -10.13 8.36 -3.18
N GLY A 165 -10.87 7.26 -3.26
CA GLY A 165 -11.95 6.92 -2.34
C GLY A 165 -11.45 6.60 -0.94
N ALA A 166 -10.46 5.72 -0.85
CA ALA A 166 -9.75 5.42 0.38
C ALA A 166 -9.11 6.67 0.97
N ALA A 167 -8.52 7.55 0.14
CA ALA A 167 -7.97 8.84 0.53
C ALA A 167 -9.02 9.89 0.95
N GLY A 168 -10.32 9.58 0.84
CA GLY A 168 -11.43 10.47 1.21
C GLY A 168 -11.64 11.66 0.28
N ILE A 169 -11.23 11.54 -0.98
CA ILE A 169 -11.35 12.59 -2.01
C ILE A 169 -12.74 12.54 -2.68
N ASN A 170 -13.29 11.35 -2.91
CA ASN A 170 -14.59 11.11 -3.54
C ASN A 170 -15.42 10.08 -2.74
N GLY A 171 -16.74 10.16 -2.92
CA GLY A 171 -17.71 9.16 -2.43
C GLY A 171 -17.87 9.04 -0.89
N PRO A 172 -18.90 8.30 -0.44
CA PRO A 172 -19.07 7.99 0.97
C PRO A 172 -18.14 6.84 1.39
N MET A 173 -17.44 6.99 2.51
CA MET A 173 -16.41 6.04 2.96
C MET A 173 -16.91 4.58 3.10
N ASN A 174 -18.19 4.36 3.42
CA ASN A 174 -18.76 3.01 3.50
C ASN A 174 -18.72 2.25 2.16
N ARG A 175 -18.76 2.94 1.00
CA ARG A 175 -18.60 2.30 -0.32
C ARG A 175 -17.20 1.71 -0.50
N TRP A 176 -16.18 2.37 0.02
CA TRP A 176 -14.78 1.92 -0.06
C TRP A 176 -14.52 0.78 0.94
N TYR A 177 -15.07 0.85 2.15
CA TYR A 177 -15.06 -0.27 3.10
C TYR A 177 -15.77 -1.52 2.54
N GLY A 178 -16.97 -1.35 1.98
CA GLY A 178 -17.73 -2.45 1.37
C GLY A 178 -17.01 -3.06 0.16
N GLY A 179 -16.48 -2.22 -0.73
CA GLY A 179 -15.67 -2.64 -1.87
C GLY A 179 -14.45 -3.46 -1.43
N MET A 180 -13.64 -2.98 -0.49
CA MET A 180 -12.47 -3.74 -0.03
C MET A 180 -12.83 -5.10 0.59
N VAL A 181 -13.96 -5.21 1.29
CA VAL A 181 -14.45 -6.50 1.80
C VAL A 181 -14.84 -7.47 0.67
N HIS A 182 -15.52 -6.96 -0.36
CA HIS A 182 -15.92 -7.69 -1.57
C HIS A 182 -14.69 -8.22 -2.34
N GLU A 183 -13.74 -7.33 -2.64
CA GLU A 183 -12.55 -7.67 -3.42
C GLU A 183 -11.60 -8.62 -2.69
N LEU A 184 -11.42 -8.43 -1.37
CA LEU A 184 -10.73 -9.43 -0.54
C LEU A 184 -11.46 -10.77 -0.56
N GLY A 185 -12.79 -10.78 -0.70
CA GLY A 185 -13.57 -12.01 -0.82
C GLY A 185 -13.16 -12.81 -2.05
N HIS A 186 -13.02 -12.14 -3.20
CA HIS A 186 -12.45 -12.74 -4.41
C HIS A 186 -11.00 -13.19 -4.22
N ALA A 187 -10.17 -12.39 -3.54
CA ALA A 187 -8.79 -12.78 -3.24
C ALA A 187 -8.70 -14.03 -2.34
N PHE A 188 -9.63 -14.21 -1.40
CA PHE A 188 -9.79 -15.43 -0.59
C PHE A 188 -10.45 -16.59 -1.34
N GLY A 189 -10.90 -16.39 -2.58
CA GLY A 189 -11.42 -17.43 -3.47
C GLY A 189 -12.95 -17.53 -3.57
N LEU A 190 -13.70 -16.51 -3.15
CA LEU A 190 -15.15 -16.45 -3.38
C LEU A 190 -15.48 -15.95 -4.79
N PRO A 191 -16.46 -16.55 -5.48
CA PRO A 191 -17.05 -15.95 -6.67
C PRO A 191 -17.99 -14.81 -6.28
N ASP A 192 -18.41 -14.03 -7.29
CA ASP A 192 -19.62 -13.22 -7.18
C ASP A 192 -20.83 -14.07 -6.84
N SER A 193 -21.75 -13.48 -6.07
CA SER A 193 -23.11 -13.97 -5.96
C SER A 193 -23.93 -13.51 -7.16
N SER A 194 -24.74 -14.40 -7.73
CA SER A 194 -25.54 -14.13 -8.93
C SER A 194 -26.78 -13.26 -8.69
N PHE A 195 -27.00 -12.81 -7.45
CA PHE A 195 -28.12 -11.96 -7.05
C PHE A 195 -27.78 -11.10 -5.82
N THR A 196 -28.48 -9.98 -5.63
CA THR A 196 -28.37 -9.14 -4.43
C THR A 196 -28.95 -9.86 -3.22
N ASP A 197 -28.09 -10.35 -2.33
CA ASP A 197 -28.41 -11.40 -1.35
C ASP A 197 -28.12 -11.03 0.12
N GLY A 198 -27.74 -9.78 0.40
CA GLY A 198 -27.29 -9.32 1.71
C GLY A 198 -25.83 -9.69 2.05
N THR A 199 -25.14 -10.45 1.19
CA THR A 199 -23.72 -10.78 1.38
C THR A 199 -22.82 -9.74 0.72
N PRO A 200 -21.58 -9.52 1.21
CA PRO A 200 -20.65 -8.62 0.56
C PRO A 200 -20.18 -9.13 -0.81
N MET A 201 -20.47 -10.38 -1.20
CA MET A 201 -20.16 -10.90 -2.55
C MET A 201 -21.25 -10.60 -3.58
N SER A 202 -22.26 -9.81 -3.23
CA SER A 202 -23.21 -9.22 -4.19
C SER A 202 -23.13 -7.70 -4.17
N ALA A 203 -23.90 -7.04 -5.02
CA ALA A 203 -24.14 -5.59 -4.97
C ALA A 203 -24.62 -5.08 -3.59
N SER A 204 -24.93 -5.97 -2.63
CA SER A 204 -25.19 -5.58 -1.24
C SER A 204 -23.98 -4.94 -0.57
N PHE A 205 -22.73 -5.08 -1.07
CA PHE A 205 -21.56 -4.43 -0.46
C PHE A 205 -21.71 -2.90 -0.33
N TYR A 206 -22.52 -2.25 -1.19
CA TYR A 206 -22.87 -0.84 -1.06
C TYR A 206 -23.65 -0.50 0.23
N ASN A 207 -24.28 -1.49 0.87
CA ASN A 207 -25.02 -1.34 2.13
C ASN A 207 -24.15 -1.49 3.39
N TYR A 208 -22.82 -1.53 3.25
CA TYR A 208 -21.87 -1.65 4.37
C TYR A 208 -22.19 -0.66 5.51
N PRO A 209 -22.19 -1.09 6.80
CA PRO A 209 -21.76 -2.39 7.32
C PRO A 209 -22.86 -3.49 7.36
N ASN A 210 -24.04 -3.24 6.79
CA ASN A 210 -25.20 -4.13 6.92
C ASN A 210 -25.19 -5.27 5.89
N THR A 211 -24.07 -5.99 5.83
CA THR A 211 -23.88 -7.21 5.02
C THR A 211 -23.20 -8.28 5.84
N HIS A 212 -23.47 -9.55 5.55
CA HIS A 212 -22.89 -10.70 6.25
C HIS A 212 -22.50 -11.79 5.28
N PHE A 213 -21.39 -12.49 5.53
CA PHE A 213 -21.09 -13.71 4.79
C PHE A 213 -22.11 -14.79 5.15
N ASN A 214 -22.62 -15.53 4.17
CA ASN A 214 -23.39 -16.74 4.44
C ASN A 214 -22.44 -17.89 4.84
N GLU A 215 -22.96 -18.95 5.48
CA GLU A 215 -22.10 -20.04 5.99
C GLU A 215 -21.33 -20.78 4.89
N GLN A 216 -21.85 -20.83 3.65
CA GLN A 216 -21.10 -21.39 2.51
C GLN A 216 -19.87 -20.52 2.18
N GLN A 217 -20.01 -19.20 2.14
CA GLN A 217 -18.91 -18.25 1.93
C GLN A 217 -17.89 -18.32 3.06
N LYS A 218 -18.33 -18.33 4.33
CA LYS A 218 -17.42 -18.47 5.49
C LYS A 218 -16.62 -19.77 5.44
N ASN A 219 -17.26 -20.88 5.06
CA ASN A 219 -16.60 -22.17 4.92
C ASN A 219 -15.66 -22.22 3.72
N ALA A 220 -16.01 -21.57 2.60
CA ALA A 220 -15.14 -21.45 1.43
C ALA A 220 -13.89 -20.60 1.71
N ILE A 221 -14.04 -19.46 2.41
CA ILE A 221 -12.90 -18.65 2.87
C ILE A 221 -11.95 -19.46 3.78
N ARG A 222 -12.49 -20.13 4.81
CA ARG A 222 -11.70 -20.89 5.79
C ARG A 222 -10.95 -22.09 5.20
N ASN A 223 -11.57 -22.78 4.24
CA ASN A 223 -11.01 -24.00 3.63
C ASN A 223 -10.35 -23.75 2.25
N GLY A 224 -10.41 -22.51 1.74
CA GLY A 224 -9.88 -22.12 0.44
C GLY A 224 -8.35 -22.00 0.41
N PRO A 225 -7.75 -21.70 -0.76
CA PRO A 225 -6.30 -21.65 -0.95
C PRO A 225 -5.58 -20.68 0.00
N TYR A 226 -6.27 -19.63 0.44
CA TYR A 226 -5.78 -18.59 1.34
C TYR A 226 -6.32 -18.70 2.77
N GLY A 227 -7.11 -19.72 3.11
CA GLY A 227 -7.66 -19.90 4.46
C GLY A 227 -6.60 -20.00 5.56
N GLY A 228 -5.40 -20.49 5.22
CA GLY A 228 -4.25 -20.53 6.12
C GLY A 228 -3.62 -19.17 6.48
N PHE A 229 -4.14 -18.06 5.95
CA PHE A 229 -3.76 -16.69 6.30
C PHE A 229 -4.56 -16.16 7.50
N LEU A 230 -5.66 -16.84 7.87
CA LEU A 230 -6.52 -16.49 8.98
C LEU A 230 -6.00 -17.12 10.27
N SER A 231 -5.76 -16.32 11.31
CA SER A 231 -5.15 -16.77 12.57
C SER A 231 -6.03 -16.53 13.77
#